data_AF-G2WNE8-F1
#
_entry.id   AF-G2WNE8-F1
#
_cell.length_a   1.000
_cell.length_b   1.000
_cell.length_c   1.000
_cell.angle_alpha   90.00
_cell.angle_beta   90.00
_cell.angle_gamma   90.00
#
_symmetry.space_group_name_H-M   'P 1'
#
loop_
_entity.id
_entity.type
_entity.pdbx_description
1 polymer ?
#
loop_
_entity_poly.entity_id
_entity_poly.type
_entity_poly.pdbx_seq_one_letter_code
_entity_poly.pdbx_strand_id
1 'polypeptide(L)'
;MQNEPMFQVQVDESEDSEWNDILRAKGVIPERAPSPTAKLEEALEEAIAKQHENRLEDKDLSDLEELEDDEDEDFLEAYKIKRLNEIRKLQERSKFGEVFHINKPEYNKEVTLASQGKKYEGAQTNDNGEEDDGGVYVFVHLSLQSKLQSRILSHLFQSAACKFREIKFVEIPANRAIENYPESNCPTLIVYYRGEVIKNMITLLELGGNNSKMEDFEDFMVKVGAVAEGDNRLIMNRDDEESREERKLHYGEKKSIRSGIRGKFNVGIGGNDDGNINDDDDGFFD
;
A
#
# COMPACT_ATOMS: atom_id res chain seq x y z
N MET A 1 81.24 -7.21 19.87
CA MET A 1 80.37 -6.97 18.70
C MET A 1 80.14 -8.29 18.01
N GLN A 2 78.89 -8.75 17.97
CA GLN A 2 78.32 -9.46 16.82
C GLN A 2 76.81 -9.41 17.03
N ASN A 3 76.18 -8.40 16.43
CA ASN A 3 74.73 -8.34 16.35
C ASN A 3 74.26 -9.55 15.55
N GLU A 4 73.40 -10.36 16.15
CA GLU A 4 72.68 -11.41 15.45
C GLU A 4 71.88 -10.79 14.29
N PRO A 5 71.80 -11.48 13.13
CA PRO A 5 71.07 -10.95 11.99
C PRO A 5 69.58 -10.88 12.36
N MET A 6 69.00 -9.68 12.32
CA MET A 6 67.56 -9.50 12.42
C MET A 6 66.90 -10.24 11.26
N PHE A 7 66.32 -11.41 11.56
CA PHE A 7 65.45 -12.10 10.63
C PHE A 7 64.22 -11.22 10.39
N GLN A 8 64.10 -10.70 9.17
CA GLN A 8 62.88 -10.04 8.73
C GLN A 8 61.85 -11.14 8.48
N VAL A 9 61.05 -11.44 9.50
CA VAL A 9 59.85 -12.26 9.34
C VAL A 9 58.90 -11.45 8.49
N GLN A 10 58.69 -11.87 7.24
CA GLN A 10 57.63 -11.32 6.40
C GLN A 10 56.32 -11.82 6.99
N VAL A 11 55.67 -10.97 7.78
CA VAL A 11 54.34 -11.25 8.33
C VAL A 11 53.36 -10.97 7.22
N ASP A 12 52.63 -11.99 6.76
CA ASP A 12 51.52 -11.78 5.84
C ASP A 12 50.39 -11.09 6.62
N GLU A 13 50.11 -9.84 6.25
CA GLU A 13 49.09 -8.98 6.87
C GLU A 13 47.67 -9.53 6.73
N SER A 14 47.47 -10.50 5.81
CA SER A 14 46.18 -11.09 5.49
C SER A 14 45.85 -12.38 6.25
N GLU A 15 46.81 -12.98 6.96
CA GLU A 15 46.60 -14.23 7.70
C GLU A 15 45.92 -13.99 9.07
N ASP A 16 44.89 -14.78 9.37
CA ASP A 16 44.16 -14.75 10.65
C ASP A 16 44.81 -15.71 11.65
N SER A 17 45.96 -15.32 12.20
CA SER A 17 46.57 -15.99 13.34
C SER A 17 46.33 -15.20 14.63
N GLU A 18 46.21 -15.89 15.78
CA GLU A 18 46.13 -15.24 17.10
C GLU A 18 47.31 -14.27 17.35
N TRP A 19 48.44 -14.51 16.68
CA TRP A 19 49.61 -13.63 16.71
C TRP A 19 49.39 -12.31 15.95
N ASN A 20 48.68 -12.33 14.81
CA ASN A 20 48.37 -11.12 14.04
C ASN A 20 47.36 -10.21 14.75
N ASP A 21 46.40 -10.76 15.48
CA ASP A 21 45.46 -9.96 16.26
C ASP A 21 46.11 -9.28 17.48
N ILE A 22 47.07 -9.96 18.13
CA ILE A 22 47.89 -9.35 19.18
C ILE A 22 48.76 -8.21 18.61
N LEU A 23 49.28 -8.35 17.38
CA LEU A 23 50.07 -7.32 16.71
C LEU A 23 49.23 -6.12 16.25
N ARG A 24 47.98 -6.34 15.82
CA ARG A 24 46.98 -5.27 15.57
C ARG A 24 46.66 -4.51 16.86
N ALA A 25 46.37 -5.23 17.95
CA ALA A 25 46.08 -4.62 19.26
C ALA A 25 47.28 -3.85 19.86
N LYS A 26 48.51 -4.23 19.51
CA LYS A 26 49.75 -3.53 19.89
C LYS A 26 50.14 -2.39 18.93
N GLY A 27 49.39 -2.16 17.86
CA GLY A 27 49.60 -1.06 16.91
C GLY A 27 50.79 -1.24 15.97
N VAL A 28 51.27 -2.48 15.78
CA VAL A 28 52.40 -2.80 14.90
C VAL A 28 51.93 -3.03 13.46
N ILE A 29 50.69 -3.48 13.26
CA ILE A 29 50.04 -3.69 11.96
C ILE A 29 48.70 -2.90 11.95
N PRO A 30 48.28 -2.28 10.83
CA PRO A 30 47.00 -1.58 10.73
C PRO A 30 45.79 -2.45 11.10
N GLU A 31 44.77 -1.83 11.70
CA GLU A 31 43.50 -2.50 11.97
C GLU A 31 42.82 -2.95 10.68
N ARG A 32 42.24 -4.16 10.71
CA ARG A 32 41.56 -4.73 9.55
C ARG A 32 40.31 -3.92 9.25
N ALA A 33 40.06 -3.63 7.97
CA ALA A 33 38.79 -3.05 7.56
C ALA A 33 37.62 -3.95 8.04
N PRO A 34 36.53 -3.38 8.59
CA PRO A 34 35.40 -4.17 9.08
C PRO A 34 34.88 -5.05 7.95
N SER A 35 34.61 -6.32 8.26
CA SER A 35 34.19 -7.28 7.25
C SER A 35 32.89 -6.81 6.58
N PRO A 36 32.75 -6.92 5.24
CA PRO A 36 31.52 -6.59 4.51
C PRO A 36 30.29 -7.35 5.03
N THR A 37 30.49 -8.50 5.68
CA THR A 37 29.49 -9.36 6.30
C THR A 37 28.80 -8.74 7.51
N ALA A 38 29.50 -8.01 8.38
CA ALA A 38 28.88 -7.41 9.58
C ALA A 38 27.87 -6.30 9.22
N LYS A 39 28.19 -5.50 8.19
CA LYS A 39 27.25 -4.50 7.65
C LYS A 39 26.06 -5.14 6.93
N LEU A 40 26.26 -6.33 6.36
CA LEU A 40 25.21 -7.08 5.67
C LEU A 40 24.24 -7.71 6.69
N GLU A 41 24.74 -8.21 7.81
CA GLU A 41 23.95 -8.76 8.92
C GLU A 41 23.12 -7.66 9.59
N GLU A 42 23.70 -6.50 9.91
CA GLU A 42 22.96 -5.36 10.46
C GLU A 42 21.86 -4.86 9.51
N ALA A 43 22.17 -4.75 8.21
CA ALA A 43 21.18 -4.39 7.20
C ALA A 43 20.08 -5.45 7.02
N LEU A 44 20.41 -6.73 7.19
CA LEU A 44 19.46 -7.83 7.13
C LEU A 44 18.54 -7.84 8.36
N GLU A 45 19.08 -7.62 9.56
CA GLU A 45 18.30 -7.49 10.80
C GLU A 45 17.38 -6.26 10.75
N GLU A 46 17.86 -5.12 10.25
CA GLU A 46 17.04 -3.93 10.05
C GLU A 46 15.94 -4.18 8.99
N ALA A 47 16.25 -4.93 7.93
CA ALA A 47 15.28 -5.32 6.93
C ALA A 47 14.22 -6.29 7.49
N ILE A 48 14.62 -7.25 8.34
CA ILE A 48 13.70 -8.17 9.03
C ILE A 48 12.81 -7.40 10.01
N ALA A 49 13.37 -6.45 10.76
CA ALA A 49 12.61 -5.61 11.68
C ALA A 49 11.60 -4.71 10.94
N LYS A 50 12.01 -4.10 9.83
CA LYS A 50 11.09 -3.33 8.96
C LYS A 50 10.03 -4.22 8.32
N GLN A 51 10.39 -5.42 7.90
CA GLN A 51 9.42 -6.40 7.41
C GLN A 51 8.44 -6.82 8.51
N HIS A 52 8.89 -6.94 9.75
CA HIS A 52 8.04 -7.24 10.91
C HIS A 52 7.06 -6.10 11.21
N GLU A 53 7.55 -4.85 11.17
CA GLU A 53 6.73 -3.64 11.39
C GLU A 53 5.68 -3.45 10.28
N ASN A 54 6.07 -3.63 9.02
CA ASN A 54 5.16 -3.51 7.87
C ASN A 54 4.28 -4.75 7.67
N ARG A 55 4.51 -5.85 8.40
CA ARG A 55 3.77 -7.11 8.25
C ARG A 55 2.27 -6.96 8.51
N LEU A 56 1.88 -5.93 9.23
CA LEU A 56 0.51 -5.68 9.67
C LEU A 56 -0.15 -4.48 8.97
N GLU A 57 0.55 -3.78 8.08
CA GLU A 57 -0.04 -2.62 7.36
C GLU A 57 -1.14 -3.05 6.37
N ASP A 58 -1.03 -4.28 5.83
CA ASP A 58 -1.97 -4.85 4.84
C ASP A 58 -2.82 -6.01 5.39
N LYS A 59 -2.89 -6.17 6.72
CA LYS A 59 -3.63 -7.26 7.37
C LYS A 59 -4.97 -6.80 7.92
N ASP A 60 -6.00 -7.59 7.68
CA ASP A 60 -7.35 -7.37 8.20
C ASP A 60 -7.55 -7.99 9.59
N LEU A 61 -8.66 -7.63 10.24
CA LEU A 61 -9.02 -8.12 11.58
C LEU A 61 -9.04 -9.66 11.66
N SER A 62 -9.42 -10.33 10.57
CA SER A 62 -9.41 -11.79 10.44
C SER A 62 -8.00 -12.36 10.31
N ASP A 63 -7.08 -11.66 9.63
CA ASP A 63 -5.66 -12.04 9.52
C ASP A 63 -4.93 -11.88 10.87
N LEU A 64 -5.44 -11.00 11.74
CA LEU A 64 -4.90 -10.76 13.08
C LEU A 64 -5.24 -11.89 14.07
N GLU A 65 -6.40 -12.52 13.90
CA GLU A 65 -6.86 -13.66 14.71
C GLU A 65 -6.01 -14.92 14.45
N GLU A 66 -5.44 -15.05 13.24
CA GLU A 66 -4.54 -16.16 12.89
C GLU A 66 -3.11 -15.96 13.43
N LEU A 67 -2.71 -14.73 13.75
CA LEU A 67 -1.42 -14.40 14.38
C LEU A 67 -1.47 -14.46 15.91
N GLU A 68 -2.65 -14.67 16.49
CA GLU A 68 -2.83 -14.78 17.95
C GLU A 68 -2.05 -15.96 18.53
N ASP A 69 -1.75 -16.99 17.73
CA ASP A 69 -0.93 -18.15 18.11
C ASP A 69 0.59 -17.90 18.04
N ASP A 70 1.04 -16.88 17.29
CA ASP A 70 2.45 -16.63 16.96
C ASP A 70 3.06 -15.39 17.66
N GLU A 71 2.23 -14.46 18.17
CA GLU A 71 2.68 -13.16 18.72
C GLU A 71 2.25 -12.90 20.17
N ASP A 72 3.02 -12.09 20.89
CA ASP A 72 2.79 -11.76 22.30
C ASP A 72 1.50 -10.92 22.49
N GLU A 73 0.75 -11.20 23.57
CA GLU A 73 -0.52 -10.56 23.91
C GLU A 73 -0.42 -9.01 23.97
N ASP A 74 0.71 -8.50 24.48
CA ASP A 74 1.01 -7.05 24.54
C ASP A 74 1.14 -6.39 23.15
N PHE A 75 1.65 -7.11 22.15
CA PHE A 75 1.79 -6.59 20.77
C PHE A 75 0.45 -6.54 20.06
N LEU A 76 -0.38 -7.58 20.21
CA LEU A 76 -1.73 -7.63 19.66
C LEU A 76 -2.61 -6.51 20.25
N GLU A 77 -2.52 -6.26 21.55
CA GLU A 77 -3.24 -5.16 22.20
C GLU A 77 -2.81 -3.79 21.67
N ALA A 78 -1.50 -3.55 21.54
CA ALA A 78 -0.97 -2.30 20.99
C ALA A 78 -1.46 -2.06 19.55
N TYR A 79 -1.49 -3.09 18.71
CA TYR A 79 -2.00 -2.99 17.34
C TYR A 79 -3.52 -2.76 17.30
N LYS A 80 -4.31 -3.48 18.12
CA LYS A 80 -5.75 -3.24 18.26
C LYS A 80 -6.03 -1.77 18.63
N ILE A 81 -5.26 -1.21 19.58
CA ILE A 81 -5.37 0.19 19.98
C ILE A 81 -4.98 1.14 18.83
N LYS A 82 -3.88 0.86 18.11
CA LYS A 82 -3.43 1.64 16.94
C LYS A 82 -4.52 1.69 15.87
N ARG A 83 -5.08 0.54 15.49
CA ARG A 83 -6.13 0.43 14.48
C ARG A 83 -7.43 1.11 14.91
N LEU A 84 -7.85 0.95 16.18
CA LEU A 84 -9.02 1.65 16.72
C LEU A 84 -8.87 3.17 16.63
N ASN A 85 -7.66 3.68 16.89
CA ASN A 85 -7.37 5.11 16.78
C ASN A 85 -7.39 5.59 15.33
N GLU A 86 -6.89 4.80 14.37
CA GLU A 86 -7.01 5.10 12.93
C GLU A 86 -8.46 5.19 12.48
N ILE A 87 -9.30 4.21 12.85
CA ILE A 87 -10.74 4.21 12.54
C ILE A 87 -11.42 5.44 13.13
N ARG A 88 -11.14 5.78 14.40
CA ARG A 88 -11.69 6.98 15.04
C ARG A 88 -11.28 8.25 14.29
N LYS A 89 -10.00 8.41 13.92
CA LYS A 89 -9.52 9.55 13.15
C LYS A 89 -10.19 9.64 11.78
N LEU A 90 -10.37 8.51 11.08
CA LEU A 90 -11.06 8.49 9.79
C LEU A 90 -12.54 8.88 9.94
N GLN A 91 -13.20 8.42 11.00
CA GLN A 91 -14.59 8.78 11.31
C GLN A 91 -14.73 10.27 11.64
N GLU A 92 -13.81 10.85 12.40
CA GLU A 92 -13.77 12.30 12.67
C GLU A 92 -13.54 13.13 11.41
N ARG A 93 -12.75 12.61 10.46
CA ARG A 93 -12.48 13.24 9.16
C ARG A 93 -13.63 13.07 8.17
N SER A 94 -14.46 12.04 8.33
CA SER A 94 -15.59 11.68 7.46
C SER A 94 -16.79 12.64 7.57
N LYS A 95 -16.55 13.91 7.28
CA LYS A 95 -17.53 15.00 7.41
C LYS A 95 -18.38 15.19 6.15
N PHE A 96 -17.96 14.62 5.02
CA PHE A 96 -18.60 14.73 3.73
C PHE A 96 -19.34 13.42 3.38
N GLY A 97 -19.74 13.28 2.12
CA GLY A 97 -20.55 12.15 1.66
C GLY A 97 -21.36 12.42 0.39
N GLU A 98 -21.38 13.68 -0.07
CA GLU A 98 -22.10 14.11 -1.25
C GLU A 98 -21.30 15.13 -2.07
N VAL A 99 -21.79 15.43 -3.27
CA VAL A 99 -21.19 16.43 -4.17
C VAL A 99 -21.84 17.79 -3.91
N PHE A 100 -21.04 18.76 -3.47
CA PHE A 100 -21.50 20.11 -3.16
C PHE A 100 -21.51 20.97 -4.41
N HIS A 101 -22.69 21.50 -4.77
CA HIS A 101 -22.84 22.41 -5.89
C HIS A 101 -22.72 23.84 -5.38
N ILE A 102 -21.75 24.59 -5.91
CA ILE A 102 -21.45 25.94 -5.42
C ILE A 102 -21.50 26.98 -6.53
N ASN A 103 -21.53 28.25 -6.14
CA ASN A 103 -21.42 29.39 -7.03
C ASN A 103 -20.08 30.13 -6.86
N LYS A 104 -19.77 31.05 -7.77
CA LYS A 104 -18.56 31.88 -7.76
C LYS A 104 -18.25 32.55 -6.40
N PRO A 105 -19.20 33.21 -5.70
CA PRO A 105 -18.89 33.85 -4.42
C PRO A 105 -18.54 32.86 -3.30
N GLU A 106 -19.01 31.61 -3.41
CA GLU A 106 -18.78 30.57 -2.42
C GLU A 106 -17.44 29.85 -2.64
N TYR A 107 -16.83 29.99 -3.82
CA TYR A 107 -15.61 29.28 -4.22
C TYR A 107 -14.48 29.41 -3.20
N ASN A 108 -14.14 30.62 -2.77
CA ASN A 108 -13.02 30.81 -1.84
C ASN A 108 -13.27 30.10 -0.50
N LYS A 109 -14.49 30.22 0.04
CA LYS A 109 -14.86 29.59 1.31
C LYS A 109 -14.93 28.06 1.19
N GLU A 110 -15.63 27.56 0.17
CA GLU A 110 -15.95 26.15 0.03
C GLU A 110 -14.79 25.33 -0.54
N VAL A 111 -13.83 25.96 -1.22
CA VAL A 111 -12.65 25.31 -1.81
C VAL A 111 -11.38 25.69 -1.07
N THR A 112 -10.93 26.94 -1.21
CA THR A 112 -9.61 27.36 -0.72
C THR A 112 -9.52 27.27 0.80
N LEU A 113 -10.45 27.90 1.52
CA LEU A 113 -10.44 27.90 2.99
C LEU A 113 -10.80 26.53 3.55
N ALA A 114 -11.77 25.83 2.95
CA ALA A 114 -12.10 24.45 3.35
C ALA A 114 -10.89 23.52 3.25
N SER A 115 -10.03 23.67 2.23
CA SER A 115 -8.84 22.84 2.06
C SER A 115 -7.74 23.09 3.10
N GLN A 116 -7.71 24.29 3.72
CA GLN A 116 -6.75 24.65 4.78
C GLN A 116 -7.01 23.87 6.08
N GLY A 117 -8.23 23.36 6.27
CA GLY A 117 -8.58 22.56 7.43
C GLY A 117 -8.48 23.33 8.76
N LYS A 118 -8.02 22.66 9.82
CA LYS A 118 -7.92 23.24 11.18
C LYS A 118 -7.07 24.52 11.26
N LYS A 119 -6.19 24.79 10.29
CA LYS A 119 -5.44 26.06 10.18
C LYS A 119 -6.37 27.29 10.00
N TYR A 120 -7.57 27.09 9.46
CA TYR A 120 -8.56 28.17 9.24
C TYR A 120 -9.46 28.47 10.45
N GLU A 121 -9.71 27.48 11.32
CA GLU A 121 -10.58 27.65 12.50
C GLU A 121 -9.87 28.30 13.71
N GLY A 122 -8.68 28.88 13.51
CA GLY A 122 -7.93 29.54 14.58
C GLY A 122 -7.39 28.59 15.64
N ALA A 123 -7.24 27.29 15.30
CA ALA A 123 -6.65 26.31 16.19
C ALA A 123 -5.22 26.74 16.55
N GLN A 124 -4.99 26.95 17.85
CA GLN A 124 -3.67 27.25 18.39
C GLN A 124 -2.71 26.12 18.04
N THR A 125 -1.47 26.51 17.74
CA THR A 125 -0.33 25.59 17.68
C THR A 125 -0.35 24.71 18.92
N ASN A 126 -0.34 23.39 18.74
CA ASN A 126 -0.06 22.48 19.84
C ASN A 126 1.32 22.86 20.42
N ASP A 127 1.49 22.89 21.74
CA ASP A 127 2.73 23.28 22.44
C ASP A 127 3.97 22.47 22.02
N ASN A 128 3.80 21.42 21.22
CA ASN A 128 4.84 20.50 20.75
C ASN A 128 5.44 20.88 19.38
N GLY A 129 4.99 21.95 18.71
CA GLY A 129 5.57 22.40 17.43
C GLY A 129 5.31 21.48 16.22
N GLU A 130 4.53 20.42 16.39
CA GLU A 130 4.07 19.57 15.30
C GLU A 130 2.94 20.26 14.53
N GLU A 131 3.14 20.50 13.24
CA GLU A 131 2.12 21.07 12.35
C GLU A 131 0.91 20.14 12.32
N ASP A 132 -0.21 20.57 12.90
CA ASP A 132 -1.47 19.81 12.89
C ASP A 132 -1.87 19.48 11.44
N ASP A 133 -1.87 18.18 11.14
CA ASP A 133 -1.96 17.56 9.80
C ASP A 133 -3.41 17.58 9.26
N GLY A 134 -4.16 18.62 9.62
CA GLY A 134 -5.61 18.72 9.46
C GLY A 134 -6.10 19.18 8.08
N GLY A 135 -5.25 19.12 7.04
CA GLY A 135 -5.61 19.53 5.69
C GLY A 135 -6.72 18.65 5.10
N VAL A 136 -7.64 19.27 4.35
CA VAL A 136 -8.74 18.55 3.67
C VAL A 136 -8.49 18.59 2.16
N TYR A 137 -8.58 17.44 1.51
CA TYR A 137 -8.57 17.38 0.05
C TYR A 137 -9.90 17.87 -0.50
N VAL A 138 -9.84 18.84 -1.41
CA VAL A 138 -11.02 19.37 -2.09
C VAL A 138 -10.86 19.18 -3.59
N PHE A 139 -11.72 18.35 -4.18
CA PHE A 139 -11.77 18.07 -5.61
C PHE A 139 -12.84 18.95 -6.23
N VAL A 140 -12.44 19.81 -7.17
CA VAL A 140 -13.31 20.77 -7.83
C VAL A 140 -13.48 20.40 -9.29
N HIS A 141 -14.73 20.17 -9.69
CA HIS A 141 -15.12 19.93 -11.07
C HIS A 141 -15.74 21.20 -11.66
N LEU A 142 -15.06 21.81 -12.62
CA LEU A 142 -15.64 22.83 -13.49
C LEU A 142 -16.45 22.12 -14.58
N SER A 143 -17.77 22.09 -14.41
CA SER A 143 -18.65 21.26 -15.20
C SER A 143 -19.29 21.98 -16.38
N LEU A 144 -19.60 21.22 -17.43
CA LEU A 144 -20.34 21.68 -18.59
C LEU A 144 -21.23 20.54 -19.11
N GLN A 145 -22.54 20.66 -18.88
CA GLN A 145 -23.52 19.59 -19.15
C GLN A 145 -23.59 19.13 -20.61
N SER A 146 -23.25 20.00 -21.57
CA SER A 146 -23.21 19.66 -23.00
C SER A 146 -22.08 18.67 -23.34
N LYS A 147 -21.01 18.60 -22.53
CA LYS A 147 -19.86 17.73 -22.76
C LYS A 147 -20.03 16.36 -22.11
N LEU A 148 -19.78 15.30 -22.89
CA LEU A 148 -19.85 13.92 -22.41
C LEU A 148 -18.90 13.66 -21.24
N GLN A 149 -17.62 14.04 -21.39
CA GLN A 149 -16.61 13.83 -20.35
C GLN A 149 -16.99 14.51 -19.03
N SER A 150 -17.64 15.68 -19.08
CA SER A 150 -18.08 16.36 -17.85
C SER A 150 -19.18 15.57 -17.14
N ARG A 151 -20.14 15.00 -17.88
CA ARG A 151 -21.16 14.13 -17.29
C ARG A 151 -20.56 12.86 -16.68
N ILE A 152 -19.53 12.28 -17.32
CA ILE A 152 -18.80 11.13 -16.79
C ILE A 152 -18.16 11.52 -15.45
N LEU A 153 -17.41 12.63 -15.39
CA LEU A 153 -16.77 13.08 -14.16
C LEU A 153 -17.78 13.39 -13.05
N SER A 154 -18.92 14.01 -13.36
CA SER A 154 -20.00 14.23 -12.38
C SER A 154 -20.52 12.92 -11.78
N HIS A 155 -20.65 11.86 -12.58
CA HIS A 155 -21.05 10.54 -12.08
C HIS A 155 -19.98 9.92 -11.19
N LEU A 156 -18.71 9.98 -11.61
CA LEU A 156 -17.58 9.51 -10.80
C LEU A 156 -17.52 10.24 -9.46
N PHE A 157 -17.71 11.56 -9.45
CA PHE A 157 -17.78 12.38 -8.23
C PHE A 157 -18.88 11.91 -7.26
N GLN A 158 -20.07 11.59 -7.76
CA GLN A 158 -21.16 11.11 -6.90
C GLN A 158 -20.80 9.80 -6.21
N SER A 159 -20.27 8.84 -6.95
CA SER A 159 -19.86 7.55 -6.39
C SER A 159 -18.66 7.68 -5.45
N ALA A 160 -17.65 8.49 -5.81
CA ALA A 160 -16.48 8.71 -4.97
C ALA A 160 -16.81 9.48 -3.68
N ALA A 161 -17.72 10.46 -3.73
CA ALA A 161 -18.14 11.21 -2.55
C ALA A 161 -18.81 10.32 -1.49
N CYS A 162 -19.61 9.33 -1.90
CA CYS A 162 -20.21 8.37 -0.97
C CYS A 162 -19.16 7.44 -0.35
N LYS A 163 -18.10 7.10 -1.10
CA LYS A 163 -17.04 6.17 -0.70
C LYS A 163 -15.98 6.81 0.20
N PHE A 164 -15.54 8.02 -0.15
CA PHE A 164 -14.47 8.76 0.51
C PHE A 164 -15.02 10.01 1.19
N ARG A 165 -15.64 9.79 2.36
CA ARG A 165 -16.36 10.82 3.13
C ARG A 165 -15.44 11.85 3.78
N GLU A 166 -14.15 11.59 3.82
CA GLU A 166 -13.12 12.49 4.30
C GLU A 166 -12.64 13.50 3.25
N ILE A 167 -12.99 13.28 1.97
CA ILE A 167 -12.65 14.14 0.85
C ILE A 167 -13.88 14.96 0.46
N LYS A 168 -13.67 16.25 0.18
CA LYS A 168 -14.74 17.14 -0.26
C LYS A 168 -14.79 17.18 -1.78
N PHE A 169 -15.95 16.83 -2.35
CA PHE A 169 -16.21 16.94 -3.78
C PHE A 169 -17.11 18.13 -4.07
N VAL A 170 -16.67 18.99 -4.98
CA VAL A 170 -17.34 20.26 -5.29
C VAL A 170 -17.54 20.36 -6.79
N GLU A 171 -18.75 20.72 -7.22
CA GLU A 171 -19.06 20.99 -8.62
C GLU A 171 -19.51 22.44 -8.81
N ILE A 172 -18.97 23.09 -9.84
CA ILE A 172 -19.37 24.43 -10.25
C ILE A 172 -19.47 24.49 -11.78
N PRO A 173 -20.57 24.99 -12.37
CA PRO A 173 -20.62 25.18 -13.81
C PRO A 173 -19.49 26.11 -14.29
N ALA A 174 -18.74 25.69 -15.30
CA ALA A 174 -17.53 26.37 -15.74
C ALA A 174 -17.76 27.86 -16.09
N ASN A 175 -18.89 28.15 -16.75
CA ASN A 175 -19.33 29.50 -17.10
C ASN A 175 -19.70 30.37 -15.87
N ARG A 176 -20.09 29.76 -14.75
CA ARG A 176 -20.36 30.46 -13.49
C ARG A 176 -19.07 30.70 -12.72
N ALA A 177 -18.12 29.78 -12.78
CA ALA A 177 -16.81 29.94 -12.15
C ALA A 177 -15.99 31.05 -12.84
N ILE A 178 -15.86 30.95 -14.17
CA ILE A 178 -15.01 31.82 -14.98
C ILE A 178 -15.82 32.28 -16.20
N GLU A 179 -15.87 33.59 -16.41
CA GLU A 179 -16.56 34.18 -17.56
C GLU A 179 -15.85 33.79 -18.87
N ASN A 180 -16.62 33.37 -19.86
CA ASN A 180 -16.12 32.91 -21.16
C ASN A 180 -15.08 31.77 -21.08
N TYR A 181 -15.22 30.88 -20.08
CA TYR A 181 -14.35 29.70 -20.00
C TYR A 181 -14.50 28.81 -21.25
N PRO A 182 -13.39 28.43 -21.91
CA PRO A 182 -13.46 27.64 -23.14
C PRO A 182 -14.15 26.29 -22.92
N GLU A 183 -15.18 25.99 -23.71
CA GLU A 183 -15.87 24.69 -23.62
C GLU A 183 -14.97 23.50 -23.97
N SER A 184 -13.92 23.71 -24.76
CA SER A 184 -12.90 22.70 -25.07
C SER A 184 -12.14 22.22 -23.83
N ASN A 185 -12.05 23.08 -22.82
CA ASN A 185 -11.32 22.78 -21.59
C ASN A 185 -12.19 22.02 -20.59
N CYS A 186 -13.51 21.93 -20.82
CA CYS A 186 -14.42 21.23 -19.92
C CYS A 186 -14.44 19.71 -20.22
N PRO A 187 -14.39 18.86 -19.18
CA PRO A 187 -14.31 19.21 -17.76
C PRO A 187 -12.90 19.61 -17.32
N THR A 188 -12.81 20.47 -16.31
CA THR A 188 -11.54 20.74 -15.61
C THR A 188 -11.65 20.24 -14.18
N LEU A 189 -10.68 19.43 -13.76
CA LEU A 189 -10.55 18.92 -12.41
C LEU A 189 -9.40 19.63 -11.71
N ILE A 190 -9.68 20.26 -10.57
CA ILE A 190 -8.69 20.94 -9.76
C ILE A 190 -8.70 20.32 -8.37
N VAL A 191 -7.53 19.92 -7.87
CA VAL A 191 -7.38 19.36 -6.54
C VAL A 191 -6.66 20.37 -5.64
N TYR A 192 -7.31 20.72 -4.54
CA TYR A 192 -6.77 21.57 -3.51
C TYR A 192 -6.43 20.77 -2.25
N TYR A 193 -5.38 21.20 -1.57
CA TYR A 193 -5.00 20.71 -0.25
C TYR A 193 -4.22 21.79 0.49
N ARG A 194 -4.53 21.99 1.77
CA ARG A 194 -3.88 23.01 2.63
C ARG A 194 -3.92 24.44 2.07
N GLY A 195 -4.93 24.78 1.26
CA GLY A 195 -5.07 26.08 0.63
C GLY A 195 -4.35 26.23 -0.71
N GLU A 196 -3.58 25.23 -1.14
CA GLU A 196 -2.81 25.23 -2.37
C GLU A 196 -3.43 24.31 -3.42
N VAL A 197 -3.14 24.58 -4.70
CA VAL A 197 -3.52 23.71 -5.81
C VAL A 197 -2.43 22.65 -5.99
N ILE A 198 -2.75 21.38 -5.73
CA ILE A 198 -1.82 20.27 -5.98
C ILE A 198 -1.81 19.92 -7.46
N LYS A 199 -3.01 19.78 -8.05
CA LYS A 199 -3.16 19.27 -9.41
C LYS A 199 -4.25 20.05 -10.12
N ASN A 200 -3.98 20.40 -11.37
CA ASN A 200 -4.94 20.98 -12.29
C ASN A 200 -4.90 20.15 -13.58
N MET A 201 -6.03 19.53 -13.91
CA MET A 201 -6.17 18.66 -15.06
C MET A 201 -7.28 19.20 -15.94
N ILE A 202 -6.91 19.58 -17.16
CA ILE A 202 -7.83 20.06 -18.19
C ILE A 202 -8.23 18.86 -19.03
N THR A 203 -9.54 18.65 -19.23
CA THR A 203 -10.14 17.44 -19.81
C THR A 203 -9.85 16.16 -19.01
N LEU A 204 -10.45 15.03 -19.41
CA LEU A 204 -10.19 13.73 -18.79
C LEU A 204 -9.08 12.93 -19.46
N LEU A 205 -8.22 13.55 -20.29
CA LEU A 205 -7.23 12.79 -21.06
C LEU A 205 -6.28 11.95 -20.19
N GLU A 206 -5.86 12.47 -19.03
CA GLU A 206 -5.00 11.72 -18.09
C GLU A 206 -5.76 10.58 -17.37
N LEU A 207 -7.09 10.60 -17.39
CA LEU A 207 -8.00 9.60 -16.80
C LEU A 207 -8.62 8.64 -17.83
N GLY A 208 -8.14 8.63 -19.08
CA GLY A 208 -8.70 7.76 -20.13
C GLY A 208 -9.80 8.40 -20.99
N GLY A 209 -10.06 9.69 -20.83
CA GLY A 209 -10.92 10.50 -21.69
C GLY A 209 -12.38 10.07 -21.61
N ASN A 210 -12.93 9.61 -22.74
CA ASN A 210 -14.34 9.19 -22.81
C ASN A 210 -14.62 7.86 -22.10
N ASN A 211 -13.57 7.08 -21.82
CA ASN A 211 -13.68 5.78 -21.17
C ASN A 211 -13.25 5.83 -19.71
N SER A 212 -13.13 7.01 -19.11
CA SER A 212 -12.72 7.17 -17.71
C SER A 212 -13.66 6.39 -16.80
N LYS A 213 -13.11 5.43 -16.03
CA LYS A 213 -13.84 4.61 -15.07
C LYS A 213 -13.55 5.04 -13.63
N MET A 214 -14.22 4.38 -12.69
CA MET A 214 -13.94 4.55 -11.27
C MET A 214 -12.53 4.09 -10.91
N GLU A 215 -12.05 2.98 -11.48
CA GLU A 215 -10.68 2.48 -11.30
C GLU A 215 -9.63 3.57 -11.62
N ASP A 216 -9.72 4.19 -12.81
CA ASP A 216 -8.81 5.26 -13.21
C ASP A 216 -8.85 6.47 -12.26
N PHE A 217 -10.04 6.77 -11.73
CA PHE A 217 -10.25 7.89 -10.82
C PHE A 217 -9.70 7.60 -9.43
N GLU A 218 -9.86 6.38 -8.93
CA GLU A 218 -9.30 5.92 -7.66
C GLU A 218 -7.77 5.90 -7.71
N ASP A 219 -7.19 5.38 -8.80
CA ASP A 219 -5.75 5.46 -9.07
C ASP A 219 -5.24 6.90 -9.02
N PHE A 220 -5.99 7.83 -9.60
CA PHE A 220 -5.65 9.24 -9.56
C PHE A 220 -5.70 9.82 -8.14
N MET A 221 -6.71 9.44 -7.34
CA MET A 221 -6.81 9.87 -5.95
C MET A 221 -5.63 9.35 -5.11
N VAL A 222 -5.17 8.12 -5.34
CA VAL A 222 -3.96 7.55 -4.73
C VAL A 222 -2.71 8.30 -5.18
N LYS A 223 -2.54 8.53 -6.49
CA LYS A 223 -1.39 9.28 -7.05
C LYS A 223 -1.27 10.71 -6.50
N VAL A 224 -2.39 11.35 -6.19
CA VAL A 224 -2.41 12.69 -5.57
C VAL A 224 -2.18 12.65 -4.05
N GLY A 225 -2.22 11.46 -3.45
CA GLY A 225 -2.06 11.26 -1.99
C GLY A 225 -3.35 11.55 -1.20
N ALA A 226 -4.49 11.61 -1.87
CA ALA A 226 -5.78 11.86 -1.23
C ALA A 226 -6.31 10.63 -0.50
N VAL A 227 -5.97 9.44 -1.00
CA VAL A 227 -6.31 8.12 -0.44
C VAL A 227 -5.03 7.30 -0.33
N ALA A 228 -4.90 6.50 0.73
CA ALA A 228 -3.77 5.59 0.89
C ALA A 228 -3.88 4.40 -0.08
N GLU A 229 -2.75 3.91 -0.58
CA GLU A 229 -2.71 2.77 -1.52
C GLU A 229 -3.34 1.50 -0.92
N GLY A 230 -3.12 1.23 0.37
CA GLY A 230 -3.71 0.10 1.10
C GLY A 230 -5.15 0.32 1.62
N ASP A 231 -5.90 1.31 1.12
CA ASP A 231 -7.27 1.52 1.58
C ASP A 231 -8.22 0.43 1.03
N ASN A 232 -8.80 -0.39 1.91
CA ASN A 232 -9.70 -1.50 1.55
C ASN A 232 -10.92 -1.05 0.73
N ARG A 233 -11.28 0.24 0.77
CA ARG A 233 -12.36 0.74 -0.07
C ARG A 233 -11.98 0.63 -1.55
N LEU A 234 -10.72 0.87 -1.92
CA LEU A 234 -10.26 0.90 -3.31
C LEU A 234 -10.60 -0.39 -4.06
N ILE A 235 -11.02 -0.26 -5.32
CA ILE A 235 -11.40 -1.40 -6.16
C ILE A 235 -10.21 -2.36 -6.32
N MET A 236 -8.99 -1.83 -6.52
CA MET A 236 -7.77 -2.63 -6.65
C MET A 236 -7.54 -3.58 -5.46
N ASN A 237 -7.94 -3.18 -4.25
CA ASN A 237 -7.73 -3.97 -3.04
C ASN A 237 -8.86 -4.99 -2.78
N ARG A 238 -10.05 -4.76 -3.34
CA ARG A 238 -11.20 -5.68 -3.19
C ARG A 238 -11.04 -6.94 -4.04
N ASP A 239 -10.53 -6.78 -5.26
CA ASP A 239 -10.27 -7.92 -6.15
C ASP A 239 -9.16 -8.82 -5.57
N ASP A 240 -8.19 -8.21 -4.89
CA ASP A 240 -7.14 -8.93 -4.16
C ASP A 240 -7.68 -9.67 -2.93
N GLU A 241 -8.63 -9.09 -2.18
CA GLU A 241 -9.30 -9.74 -1.04
C GLU A 241 -10.10 -10.97 -1.48
N GLU A 242 -10.96 -10.85 -2.49
CA GLU A 242 -11.76 -11.98 -3.01
C GLU A 242 -10.86 -13.10 -3.54
N SER A 243 -9.80 -12.74 -4.28
CA SER A 243 -8.79 -13.69 -4.74
C SER A 243 -7.97 -14.33 -3.60
N ARG A 244 -7.73 -13.60 -2.50
CA ARG A 244 -7.08 -14.12 -1.28
C ARG A 244 -8.01 -15.10 -0.57
N GLU A 245 -9.29 -14.79 -0.43
CA GLU A 245 -10.30 -15.67 0.15
C GLU A 245 -10.48 -16.96 -0.65
N GLU A 246 -10.56 -16.89 -1.98
CA GLU A 246 -10.62 -18.08 -2.85
C GLU A 246 -9.38 -18.97 -2.67
N ARG A 247 -8.18 -18.38 -2.61
CA ARG A 247 -6.94 -19.12 -2.32
C ARG A 247 -6.98 -19.75 -0.93
N LYS A 248 -7.46 -19.04 0.10
CA LYS A 248 -7.60 -19.57 1.46
C LYS A 248 -8.54 -20.78 1.50
N LEU A 249 -9.70 -20.71 0.84
CA LEU A 249 -10.65 -21.82 0.74
C LEU A 249 -10.01 -23.05 0.08
N HIS A 250 -9.28 -22.86 -1.02
CA HIS A 250 -8.62 -23.94 -1.75
C HIS A 250 -7.44 -24.57 -0.98
N TYR A 251 -6.77 -23.83 -0.09
CA TYR A 251 -5.74 -24.38 0.81
C TYR A 251 -6.33 -25.04 2.07
N GLY A 252 -7.45 -24.55 2.59
CA GLY A 252 -8.18 -25.13 3.71
C GLY A 252 -8.71 -26.54 3.42
N GLU A 253 -9.23 -26.77 2.20
CA GLU A 253 -9.74 -28.09 1.79
C GLU A 253 -8.63 -29.15 1.60
N LYS A 254 -7.39 -28.74 1.31
CA LYS A 254 -6.26 -29.67 1.07
C LYS A 254 -5.60 -30.22 2.33
N LYS A 255 -5.95 -29.75 3.53
CA LYS A 255 -5.48 -30.35 4.80
C LYS A 255 -6.15 -31.70 5.14
N SER A 256 -7.09 -32.19 4.32
CA SER A 256 -7.67 -33.55 4.43
C SER A 256 -6.98 -34.57 3.50
N ILE A 257 -5.65 -34.53 3.35
CA ILE A 257 -4.93 -35.70 2.84
C ILE A 257 -4.72 -36.64 4.03
N ARG A 258 -5.70 -37.53 4.25
CA ARG A 258 -5.52 -38.71 5.10
C ARG A 258 -4.25 -39.43 4.65
N SER A 259 -3.23 -39.42 5.50
CA SER A 259 -2.07 -40.30 5.40
C SER A 259 -2.54 -41.76 5.45
N GLY A 260 -2.81 -42.32 4.28
CA GLY A 260 -3.05 -43.73 4.06
C GLY A 260 -1.72 -44.45 3.83
N ILE A 261 -0.91 -44.58 4.88
CA ILE A 261 0.15 -45.61 4.91
C ILE A 261 -0.56 -46.97 4.88
N ARG A 262 -0.73 -47.55 3.69
CA ARG A 262 -0.96 -48.99 3.57
C ARG A 262 -0.50 -49.53 2.22
N GLY A 263 0.77 -49.94 2.21
CA GLY A 263 1.24 -51.09 1.44
C GLY A 263 1.56 -50.82 -0.03
N LYS A 264 2.86 -50.78 -0.33
CA LYS A 264 3.53 -51.72 -1.26
C LYS A 264 4.90 -51.14 -1.64
N PHE A 265 5.89 -51.39 -0.80
CA PHE A 265 7.22 -51.68 -1.33
C PHE A 265 7.15 -53.07 -1.96
N ASN A 266 7.15 -53.16 -3.29
CA ASN A 266 7.47 -54.40 -3.98
C ASN A 266 8.50 -54.09 -5.08
N VAL A 267 9.76 -54.25 -4.70
CA VAL A 267 10.90 -54.34 -5.61
C VAL A 267 10.89 -55.77 -6.18
N GLY A 268 10.78 -55.96 -7.50
CA GLY A 268 10.91 -57.30 -8.08
C GLY A 268 10.45 -57.46 -9.53
N ILE A 269 11.40 -57.29 -10.46
CA ILE A 269 11.75 -58.17 -11.60
C ILE A 269 10.61 -58.97 -12.29
N GLY A 270 10.38 -58.63 -13.57
CA GLY A 270 10.34 -59.56 -14.72
C GLY A 270 9.17 -60.53 -14.91
N GLY A 271 8.54 -60.50 -16.10
CA GLY A 271 7.71 -61.60 -16.61
C GLY A 271 6.69 -61.17 -17.67
N ASN A 272 6.74 -61.81 -18.84
CA ASN A 272 5.90 -61.62 -20.02
C ASN A 272 4.41 -61.98 -19.85
N ASP A 273 3.67 -61.62 -20.91
CA ASP A 273 2.50 -62.28 -21.51
C ASP A 273 1.06 -61.86 -21.16
N ASP A 274 0.42 -61.40 -22.25
CA ASP A 274 -0.90 -61.78 -22.79
C ASP A 274 -2.23 -61.24 -22.23
N GLY A 275 -3.07 -60.84 -23.20
CA GLY A 275 -4.53 -60.77 -23.13
C GLY A 275 -5.09 -59.35 -22.96
N ASN A 276 -5.32 -58.57 -24.02
CA ASN A 276 -6.53 -58.59 -24.85
C ASN A 276 -7.84 -58.57 -24.05
N ILE A 277 -8.64 -57.50 -24.19
CA ILE A 277 -10.03 -57.52 -24.71
C ILE A 277 -10.69 -56.15 -24.46
N ASN A 278 -11.20 -55.58 -25.56
CA ASN A 278 -12.10 -54.43 -25.65
C ASN A 278 -13.54 -54.82 -25.23
N ASP A 279 -14.47 -53.91 -25.47
CA ASP A 279 -15.93 -54.06 -25.46
C ASP A 279 -16.54 -53.89 -24.07
N ASP A 280 -17.71 -53.32 -23.87
CA ASP A 280 -18.66 -52.48 -24.62
C ASP A 280 -19.67 -52.09 -23.49
N ASP A 281 -20.09 -50.83 -23.37
CA ASP A 281 -21.41 -50.33 -23.78
C ASP A 281 -22.59 -50.83 -22.90
N ASP A 282 -23.65 -50.01 -22.86
CA ASP A 282 -25.01 -50.27 -22.36
C ASP A 282 -25.42 -49.98 -20.89
N GLY A 283 -26.38 -49.04 -20.78
CA GLY A 283 -27.53 -49.13 -19.84
C GLY A 283 -27.60 -48.03 -18.78
N PHE A 284 -28.25 -46.87 -18.99
CA PHE A 284 -29.71 -46.60 -19.01
C PHE A 284 -30.46 -46.88 -17.69
N PHE A 285 -31.40 -45.96 -17.38
CA PHE A 285 -32.34 -45.77 -16.25
C PHE A 285 -31.91 -44.69 -15.25
N ASP A 286 -32.72 -43.67 -14.91
CA ASP A 286 -34.08 -43.24 -15.27
C ASP A 286 -34.14 -41.72 -14.95
#